data_AF-A0A7S2GB42-F1
#
_entry.id   AF-A0A7S2GB42-F1
#
_cell.length_a   1.000
_cell.length_b   1.000
_cell.length_c   1.000
_cell.angle_alpha   90.00
_cell.angle_beta   90.00
_cell.angle_gamma   90.00
#
_symmetry.space_group_name_H-M   'P 1'
#
loop_
_entity.id
_entity.type
_entity.pdbx_description
1 polymer ?
#
loop_
_entity_poly.entity_id
_entity_poly.type
_entity_poly.pdbx_seq_one_letter_code
_entity_poly.pdbx_strand_id
1 'polypeptide(L)'
;NDTSLLSPCGVIANSLFNDKITLAGSSVDGLKLKTTNIAWPSDKDKKFAQPSGFKSKSASCSEVSDCIGSYCTDEVCTSLGLKSNCKGYNCSDPDYYNCEKGCYATYYPSDDEVQYLYETFPEVVSPMLGVKDEHFIVWMRVAALPTFRKLYGRIMDDIPKGGTVTFDVDAEFWVNKFKGKKYLIITTASFVGGKNSFLYIAYLVVGSFCLAAALAFAIKIAVVGPRKLGDTSLLE
;
A
#
# COMPACT_ATOMS: atom_id res chain seq x y z
N ASN A 1 1.49 0.88 32.28
CA ASN A 1 0.50 1.90 32.70
C ASN A 1 -0.61 1.92 31.67
N ASP A 2 -1.82 1.51 32.06
CA ASP A 2 -3.00 1.31 31.19
C ASP A 2 -3.64 2.62 30.67
N THR A 3 -2.87 3.68 30.47
CA THR A 3 -3.35 5.02 30.09
C THR A 3 -2.62 5.64 28.89
N SER A 4 -1.76 4.89 28.18
CA SER A 4 -1.10 5.44 27.00
C SER A 4 -2.09 5.71 25.87
N LEU A 5 -1.99 6.91 25.27
CA LEU A 5 -2.77 7.29 24.10
C LEU A 5 -2.19 6.61 22.86
N LEU A 6 -3.03 6.01 22.02
CA LEU A 6 -2.57 5.42 20.75
C LEU A 6 -2.45 6.48 19.66
N SER A 7 -1.30 6.55 19.01
CA SER A 7 -1.06 7.41 17.85
C SER A 7 -0.47 6.62 16.68
N PRO A 8 -1.25 6.36 15.61
CA PRO A 8 -2.60 6.85 15.36
C PRO A 8 -3.68 6.08 16.14
N CYS A 9 -4.75 6.77 16.52
CA CYS A 9 -5.91 6.15 17.14
C CYS A 9 -6.86 5.51 16.10
N GLY A 10 -7.68 4.57 16.55
CA GLY A 10 -8.78 4.01 15.77
C GLY A 10 -8.54 2.59 15.24
N VAL A 11 -9.64 1.89 14.96
CA VAL A 11 -9.63 0.45 14.65
C VAL A 11 -8.93 0.11 13.34
N ILE A 12 -8.94 1.02 12.35
CA ILE A 12 -8.32 0.77 11.04
C ILE A 12 -6.80 0.66 11.19
N ALA A 13 -6.19 1.57 11.94
CA ALA A 13 -4.76 1.53 12.20
C ALA A 13 -4.37 0.36 13.11
N ASN A 14 -5.18 0.07 14.14
CA ASN A 14 -4.94 -1.04 15.05
C ASN A 14 -5.22 -2.42 14.44
N SER A 15 -5.80 -2.47 13.24
CA SER A 15 -5.96 -3.69 12.46
C SER A 15 -5.00 -3.74 11.27
N LEU A 16 -3.83 -3.10 11.36
CA LEU A 16 -2.82 -3.11 10.30
C LEU A 16 -2.47 -4.55 9.90
N PHE A 17 -2.45 -4.79 8.59
CA PHE A 17 -1.93 -6.03 8.05
C PHE A 17 -0.43 -6.13 8.31
N ASN A 18 -0.01 -7.15 9.06
CA ASN A 18 1.35 -7.30 9.58
C ASN A 18 2.04 -8.59 9.13
N ASP A 19 1.57 -9.25 8.06
CA ASP A 19 2.40 -10.29 7.43
C ASP A 19 3.59 -9.65 6.71
N LYS A 20 4.76 -10.26 6.84
CA LYS A 20 5.97 -9.85 6.12
C LYS A 20 6.20 -10.78 4.93
N ILE A 21 6.17 -10.20 3.74
CA ILE A 21 6.37 -10.88 2.46
C ILE A 21 7.68 -10.41 1.86
N THR A 22 8.61 -11.33 1.61
CA THR A 22 9.91 -11.05 0.99
C THR A 22 10.16 -11.98 -0.19
N LEU A 23 11.06 -11.58 -1.08
CA LEU A 23 11.46 -12.37 -2.23
C LEU A 23 12.56 -13.35 -1.80
N ALA A 24 12.24 -14.64 -1.66
CA ALA A 24 13.18 -15.67 -1.23
C ALA A 24 14.13 -16.10 -2.36
N GLY A 25 13.65 -16.09 -3.60
CA GLY A 25 14.45 -16.49 -4.75
C GLY A 25 13.70 -16.36 -6.07
N SER A 26 14.46 -16.33 -7.16
CA SER A 26 13.93 -16.20 -8.52
C SER A 26 14.82 -16.94 -9.51
N SER A 27 14.24 -17.40 -10.61
CA SER A 27 15.00 -17.87 -11.79
C SER A 27 15.67 -16.72 -12.55
N VAL A 28 15.29 -15.48 -12.28
CA VAL A 28 15.88 -14.26 -12.86
C VAL A 28 16.88 -13.70 -11.85
N ASP A 29 18.14 -13.60 -12.27
CA ASP A 29 19.20 -13.03 -11.44
C ASP A 29 18.95 -11.55 -11.16
N GLY A 30 19.20 -11.14 -9.92
CA GLY A 30 19.00 -9.76 -9.47
C GLY A 30 17.54 -9.29 -9.40
N LEU A 31 16.54 -10.17 -9.55
CA LEU A 31 15.13 -9.79 -9.40
C LEU A 31 14.87 -9.18 -8.02
N LYS A 32 14.25 -8.01 -7.96
CA LYS A 32 13.91 -7.34 -6.70
C LYS A 32 12.43 -7.02 -6.57
N LEU A 33 11.89 -7.24 -5.38
CA LEU A 33 10.57 -6.76 -4.99
C LEU A 33 10.70 -5.33 -4.44
N LYS A 34 10.27 -4.33 -5.21
CA LYS A 34 10.21 -2.94 -4.73
C LYS A 34 8.96 -2.74 -3.88
N THR A 35 9.15 -2.42 -2.60
CA THR A 35 8.09 -2.03 -1.66
C THR A 35 7.89 -0.51 -1.57
N THR A 36 8.72 0.26 -2.28
CA THR A 36 8.64 1.73 -2.34
C THR A 36 7.80 2.22 -3.52
N ASN A 37 7.28 3.45 -3.43
CA ASN A 37 6.40 4.04 -4.42
C ASN A 37 5.15 3.21 -4.75
N ILE A 38 4.64 2.48 -3.75
CA ILE A 38 3.40 1.73 -3.77
C ILE A 38 2.20 2.58 -3.37
N ALA A 39 2.42 3.62 -2.55
CA ALA A 39 1.42 4.59 -2.14
C ALA A 39 1.34 5.77 -3.13
N TRP A 40 0.22 6.50 -3.09
CA TRP A 40 0.02 7.67 -3.94
C TRP A 40 0.87 8.85 -3.44
N PRO A 41 1.55 9.61 -4.33
CA PRO A 41 2.37 10.74 -3.94
C PRO A 41 1.62 11.77 -3.07
N SER A 42 0.35 12.04 -3.40
CA SER A 42 -0.49 12.96 -2.61
C SER A 42 -0.67 12.53 -1.16
N ASP A 43 -0.75 11.22 -0.90
CA ASP A 43 -0.91 10.72 0.46
C ASP A 43 0.41 10.87 1.22
N LYS A 44 1.53 10.52 0.58
CA LYS A 44 2.87 10.64 1.15
C LYS A 44 3.25 12.08 1.48
N ASP A 45 2.98 12.99 0.56
CA ASP A 45 3.51 14.35 0.61
C ASP A 45 2.59 15.31 1.38
N LYS A 46 1.28 15.04 1.42
CA LYS A 46 0.29 15.99 1.95
C LYS A 46 -0.56 15.47 3.10
N LYS A 47 -0.71 14.15 3.25
CA LYS A 47 -1.68 13.57 4.20
C LYS A 47 -1.02 12.92 5.40
N PHE A 48 0.03 12.14 5.20
CA PHE A 48 0.70 11.40 6.27
C PHE A 48 1.97 12.12 6.69
N ALA A 49 2.02 12.52 7.95
CA ALA A 49 3.15 13.24 8.54
C ALA A 49 3.50 12.66 9.90
N GLN A 50 4.80 12.67 10.20
CA GLN A 50 5.29 12.34 11.53
C GLN A 50 4.81 13.39 12.55
N PRO A 51 4.69 13.05 13.84
CA PRO A 51 4.21 13.99 14.85
C PRO A 51 5.14 15.21 14.97
N SER A 52 4.57 16.35 15.36
CA SER A 52 5.31 17.60 15.48
C SER A 52 6.45 17.48 16.49
N GLY A 53 7.68 17.74 16.05
CA GLY A 53 8.87 17.59 16.89
C GLY A 53 9.58 16.24 16.77
N PHE A 54 9.04 15.29 16.00
CA PHE A 54 9.76 14.08 15.62
C PHE A 54 11.10 14.42 14.93
N LYS A 55 12.15 13.70 15.31
CA LYS A 55 13.49 13.82 14.69
C LYS A 55 14.11 12.43 14.53
N SER A 56 14.83 12.24 13.44
CA SER A 56 15.63 11.04 13.18
C SER A 56 17.02 11.44 12.70
N LYS A 57 18.05 10.77 13.19
CA LYS A 57 19.45 11.01 12.82
C LYS A 57 20.17 9.69 12.57
N SER A 58 20.97 9.62 11.52
CA SER A 58 21.94 8.54 11.35
C SER A 58 22.98 8.64 12.46
N ALA A 59 23.40 7.49 12.96
CA ALA A 59 24.38 7.37 14.03
C ALA A 59 25.38 6.27 13.68
N SER A 60 26.58 6.31 14.27
CA SER A 60 27.46 5.14 14.19
C SER A 60 26.81 3.99 14.94
N CYS A 61 26.85 2.79 14.38
CA CYS A 61 26.30 1.60 15.04
C CYS A 61 26.98 1.29 16.38
N SER A 62 28.22 1.74 16.58
CA SER A 62 28.93 1.61 17.86
C SER A 62 28.42 2.57 18.93
N GLU A 63 27.83 3.70 18.54
CA GLU A 63 27.33 4.72 19.49
C GLU A 63 25.96 4.34 20.04
N VAL A 64 25.17 3.63 19.24
CA VAL A 64 23.79 3.23 19.59
C VAL A 64 23.63 1.73 19.83
N SER A 65 24.70 0.94 19.77
CA SER A 65 24.65 -0.53 19.89
C SER A 65 23.90 -0.99 21.14
N ASP A 66 24.10 -0.26 22.24
CA ASP A 66 23.60 -0.62 23.56
C ASP A 66 22.13 -0.20 23.76
N CYS A 67 21.59 0.60 22.84
CA CYS A 67 20.22 1.10 22.88
C CYS A 67 19.39 0.76 21.63
N ILE A 68 19.80 -0.21 20.82
CA ILE A 68 18.97 -0.70 19.71
C ILE A 68 17.69 -1.31 20.28
N GLY A 69 16.54 -0.77 19.90
CA GLY A 69 15.22 -1.20 20.38
C GLY A 69 14.88 -0.71 21.80
N SER A 70 15.70 0.16 22.39
CA SER A 70 15.47 0.73 23.72
C SER A 70 15.87 2.22 23.76
N TYR A 71 15.75 2.85 24.93
CA TYR A 71 16.14 4.24 25.13
C TYR A 71 17.66 4.37 25.24
N CYS A 72 18.24 5.31 24.50
CA CYS A 72 19.65 5.67 24.62
C CYS A 72 19.87 6.59 25.82
N THR A 73 21.12 6.70 26.27
CA THR A 73 21.50 7.64 27.33
C THR A 73 21.35 9.08 26.84
N ASP A 74 21.12 10.00 27.78
CA ASP A 74 20.99 11.44 27.45
C ASP A 74 22.24 12.00 26.77
N GLU A 75 23.42 11.46 27.10
CA GLU A 75 24.68 11.81 26.45
C GLU A 75 24.67 11.45 24.96
N VAL A 76 24.24 10.23 24.60
CA VAL A 76 24.12 9.78 23.20
C VAL A 76 23.04 10.58 22.46
N CYS A 77 21.90 10.84 23.08
CA CYS A 77 20.86 11.64 22.45
C CYS A 77 21.33 13.08 22.17
N THR A 78 21.99 13.69 23.15
CA THR A 78 22.47 15.08 23.04
C THR A 78 23.61 15.19 22.02
N SER A 79 24.52 14.20 21.95
CA SER A 79 25.61 14.19 20.95
C SER A 79 25.07 14.13 19.51
N LEU A 80 23.93 13.47 19.30
CA LEU A 80 23.23 13.40 18.01
C LEU A 80 22.30 14.60 17.75
N GLY A 81 22.24 15.58 18.67
CA GLY A 81 21.37 16.75 18.58
C GLY A 81 19.87 16.43 18.74
N LEU A 82 19.57 15.33 19.41
CA LEU A 82 18.23 14.91 19.80
C LEU A 82 17.96 15.29 21.26
N LYS A 83 16.69 15.28 21.65
CA LYS A 83 16.30 15.43 23.06
C LYS A 83 16.50 14.11 23.80
N SER A 84 16.49 14.16 25.14
CA SER A 84 16.45 12.98 25.99
C SER A 84 15.35 12.01 25.59
N ASN A 85 15.49 10.74 25.98
CA ASN A 85 14.60 9.63 25.60
C ASN A 85 14.56 9.32 24.09
N CYS A 86 15.65 9.58 23.36
CA CYS A 86 15.79 9.06 22.00
C CYS A 86 15.97 7.53 22.03
N LYS A 87 15.49 6.83 21.01
CA LYS A 87 15.58 5.37 20.85
C LYS A 87 16.51 5.00 19.70
N GLY A 88 17.36 3.99 19.93
CA GLY A 88 18.24 3.43 18.92
C GLY A 88 17.49 2.48 17.99
N TYR A 89 17.84 2.49 16.71
CA TYR A 89 17.25 1.62 15.69
C TYR A 89 18.31 1.14 14.71
N ASN A 90 18.20 -0.12 14.28
CA ASN A 90 19.08 -0.71 13.28
C ASN A 90 18.28 -1.13 12.04
N CYS A 91 18.55 -0.46 10.92
CA CYS A 91 17.97 -0.81 9.63
C CYS A 91 18.63 -2.08 9.09
N SER A 92 17.99 -3.22 9.35
CA SER A 92 18.51 -4.55 8.98
C SER A 92 18.20 -4.92 7.52
N ASP A 93 17.03 -4.51 7.03
CA ASP A 93 16.55 -4.78 5.68
C ASP A 93 16.18 -3.47 4.96
N PRO A 94 17.11 -2.91 4.17
CA PRO A 94 16.89 -1.63 3.50
C PRO A 94 15.83 -1.71 2.40
N ASP A 95 15.70 -2.87 1.75
CA ASP A 95 14.74 -3.07 0.67
C ASP A 95 13.31 -3.17 1.24
N TYR A 96 13.12 -3.76 2.42
CA TYR A 96 11.82 -3.83 3.07
C TYR A 96 11.41 -2.54 3.81
N TYR A 97 12.27 -2.05 4.72
CA TYR A 97 11.95 -0.90 5.59
C TYR A 97 12.22 0.46 4.96
N ASN A 98 12.65 0.50 3.70
CA ASN A 98 12.95 1.72 2.95
C ASN A 98 13.85 2.68 3.75
N CYS A 99 14.94 2.15 4.28
CA CYS A 99 15.97 2.88 5.00
C CYS A 99 17.35 2.52 4.43
N GLU A 100 18.36 3.37 4.63
CA GLU A 100 19.72 2.98 4.29
C GLU A 100 20.24 2.02 5.37
N LYS A 101 21.03 1.03 4.97
CA LYS A 101 21.58 0.06 5.91
C LYS A 101 22.49 0.77 6.91
N GLY A 102 22.18 0.68 8.19
CA GLY A 102 22.90 1.38 9.23
C GLY A 102 22.05 1.62 10.47
N CYS A 103 22.63 2.36 11.42
CA CYS A 103 22.01 2.64 12.69
C CYS A 103 21.54 4.09 12.77
N TYR A 104 20.47 4.28 13.52
CA TYR A 104 19.77 5.54 13.67
C TYR A 104 19.37 5.76 15.11
N ALA A 105 19.21 7.02 15.49
CA ALA A 105 18.50 7.41 16.70
C ALA A 105 17.27 8.21 16.31
N THR A 106 16.14 7.88 16.92
CA THR A 106 14.86 8.54 16.70
C THR A 106 14.35 9.14 17.99
N TYR A 107 13.74 10.31 17.90
CA TYR A 107 13.07 10.98 19.02
C TYR A 107 11.62 11.20 18.63
N TYR A 108 10.71 10.61 19.40
CA TYR A 108 9.28 10.86 19.34
C TYR A 108 8.87 11.79 20.51
N PRO A 109 8.04 12.82 20.26
CA PRO A 109 7.53 13.68 21.33
C PRO A 109 6.52 12.92 22.20
N SER A 110 6.49 13.18 23.52
CA SER A 110 5.48 12.60 24.43
C SER A 110 5.43 11.06 24.42
N ASP A 111 6.57 10.41 24.20
CA ASP A 111 6.73 8.95 24.11
C ASP A 111 6.45 8.22 25.45
N ASP A 112 6.36 8.97 26.54
CA ASP A 112 5.93 8.52 27.88
C ASP A 112 4.39 8.43 28.02
N GLU A 113 3.65 9.21 27.24
CA GLU A 113 2.19 9.25 27.26
C GLU A 113 1.55 8.60 26.03
N VAL A 114 2.28 8.54 24.92
CA VAL A 114 1.77 8.13 23.62
C VAL A 114 2.49 6.88 23.13
N GLN A 115 1.72 5.85 22.82
CA GLN A 115 2.22 4.67 22.10
C GLN A 115 2.06 4.88 20.60
N TYR A 116 3.18 4.82 19.88
CA TYR A 116 3.24 5.08 18.45
C TYR A 116 3.07 3.81 17.60
N LEU A 117 2.74 4.02 16.32
CA LEU A 117 2.49 2.94 15.37
C LEU A 117 3.62 1.89 15.32
N TYR A 118 4.88 2.35 15.27
CA TYR A 118 6.05 1.46 15.18
C TYR A 118 6.23 0.61 16.44
N GLU A 119 5.74 1.05 17.60
CA GLU A 119 5.80 0.26 18.84
C GLU A 119 4.70 -0.80 18.87
N THR A 120 3.58 -0.50 18.22
CA THR A 120 2.46 -1.44 18.09
C THR A 120 2.76 -2.51 17.03
N PHE A 121 3.48 -2.15 15.97
CA PHE A 121 3.83 -3.03 14.85
C PHE A 121 5.34 -2.97 14.50
N PRO A 122 6.24 -3.32 15.43
CA PRO A 122 7.69 -3.15 15.25
C PRO A 122 8.28 -3.98 14.11
N GLU A 123 7.65 -5.11 13.78
CA GLU A 123 8.11 -6.00 12.71
C GLU A 123 7.87 -5.45 11.31
N VAL A 124 6.87 -4.59 11.13
CA VAL A 124 6.45 -4.10 9.81
C VAL A 124 6.49 -2.58 9.65
N VAL A 125 6.67 -1.82 10.74
CA VAL A 125 6.78 -0.36 10.69
C VAL A 125 8.07 0.07 11.37
N SER A 126 8.96 0.74 10.62
CA SER A 126 10.17 1.32 11.19
C SER A 126 9.86 2.60 11.97
N PRO A 127 10.59 2.91 13.07
CA PRO A 127 10.42 4.16 13.81
C PRO A 127 10.79 5.40 12.97
N MET A 128 11.59 5.24 11.92
CA MET A 128 11.96 6.36 11.04
C MET A 128 10.78 6.80 10.17
N LEU A 129 10.04 5.83 9.61
CA LEU A 129 8.92 6.10 8.73
C LEU A 129 7.62 6.29 9.51
N GLY A 130 7.36 5.47 10.54
CA GLY A 130 6.14 5.52 11.34
C GLY A 130 4.89 5.54 10.44
N VAL A 131 4.05 6.55 10.60
CA VAL A 131 2.83 6.70 9.77
C VAL A 131 3.09 7.07 8.31
N LYS A 132 4.35 7.39 7.94
CA LYS A 132 4.75 7.61 6.54
C LYS A 132 5.14 6.31 5.82
N ASP A 133 5.14 5.19 6.53
CA ASP A 133 5.36 3.89 5.92
C ASP A 133 4.32 3.64 4.80
N GLU A 134 4.78 3.23 3.62
CA GLU A 134 3.89 3.12 2.47
C GLU A 134 2.91 1.95 2.59
N HIS A 135 3.27 0.85 3.27
CA HIS A 135 2.34 -0.25 3.55
C HIS A 135 1.24 0.22 4.49
N PHE A 136 1.59 1.01 5.52
CA PHE A 136 0.59 1.64 6.38
C PHE A 136 -0.33 2.59 5.61
N ILE A 137 0.21 3.45 4.74
CA ILE A 137 -0.60 4.37 3.91
C ILE A 137 -1.57 3.60 3.00
N VAL A 138 -1.09 2.55 2.34
CA VAL A 138 -1.92 1.67 1.50
C VAL A 138 -3.02 1.01 2.32
N TRP A 139 -2.73 0.59 3.55
CA TRP A 139 -3.70 -0.01 4.44
C TRP A 139 -4.82 0.97 4.82
N MET A 140 -4.45 2.18 5.22
CA MET A 140 -5.37 3.25 5.65
C MET A 140 -6.39 3.69 4.59
N ARG A 141 -6.19 3.35 3.31
CA ARG A 141 -7.21 3.52 2.26
C ARG A 141 -8.30 2.46 2.34
N VAL A 142 -9.33 2.68 3.16
CA VAL A 142 -10.44 1.73 3.35
C VAL A 142 -10.99 1.21 2.02
N ALA A 143 -11.15 -0.12 1.91
CA ALA A 143 -11.75 -0.75 0.74
C ALA A 143 -13.28 -0.76 0.86
N ALA A 144 -13.97 -0.58 -0.27
CA ALA A 144 -15.43 -0.53 -0.30
C ALA A 144 -16.12 -1.92 -0.17
N LEU A 145 -15.38 -3.00 -0.43
CA LEU A 145 -15.89 -4.37 -0.46
C LEU A 145 -15.10 -5.27 0.51
N PRO A 146 -15.71 -6.33 1.08
CA PRO A 146 -15.05 -7.22 2.03
C PRO A 146 -13.93 -8.05 1.40
N THR A 147 -14.04 -8.36 0.11
CA THR A 147 -12.95 -8.93 -0.68
C THR A 147 -12.22 -7.82 -1.40
N PHE A 148 -11.02 -7.49 -0.93
CA PHE A 148 -10.22 -6.41 -1.47
C PHE A 148 -8.78 -6.85 -1.71
N ARG A 149 -8.06 -6.04 -2.49
CA ARG A 149 -6.63 -6.22 -2.76
C ARG A 149 -5.90 -4.97 -2.35
N LYS A 150 -4.73 -5.13 -1.74
CA LYS A 150 -3.80 -4.06 -1.40
C LYS A 150 -2.49 -4.33 -2.10
N LEU A 151 -1.91 -3.29 -2.68
CA LEU A 151 -0.60 -3.40 -3.31
C LEU A 151 0.45 -3.54 -2.21
N TYR A 152 1.20 -4.63 -2.23
CA TYR A 152 2.30 -4.85 -1.29
C TYR A 152 3.66 -4.46 -1.86
N GLY A 153 3.90 -4.75 -3.14
CA GLY A 153 5.14 -4.43 -3.82
C GLY A 153 5.02 -4.61 -5.32
N ARG A 154 6.07 -4.23 -6.05
CA ARG A 154 6.16 -4.31 -7.51
C ARG A 154 7.48 -4.93 -7.92
N ILE A 155 7.41 -5.80 -8.91
CA ILE A 155 8.58 -6.32 -9.61
C ILE A 155 8.57 -5.62 -10.97
N MET A 156 9.66 -4.93 -11.29
CA MET A 156 9.76 -4.12 -12.52
C MET A 156 10.46 -4.87 -13.65
N ASP A 157 11.19 -5.93 -13.33
CA ASP A 157 11.89 -6.74 -14.32
C ASP A 157 10.99 -7.86 -14.84
N ASP A 158 11.18 -8.23 -16.11
CA ASP A 158 10.38 -9.25 -16.75
C ASP A 158 10.78 -10.65 -16.29
N ILE A 159 9.77 -11.47 -15.97
CA ILE A 159 9.95 -12.88 -15.64
C ILE A 159 9.62 -13.68 -16.90
N PRO A 160 10.60 -14.40 -17.49
CA PRO A 160 10.36 -15.16 -18.72
C PRO A 160 9.36 -16.28 -18.48
N LYS A 161 8.68 -16.71 -19.55
CA LYS A 161 7.73 -17.82 -19.48
C LYS A 161 8.42 -19.08 -18.93
N GLY A 162 7.84 -19.67 -17.90
CA GLY A 162 8.41 -20.83 -17.21
C GLY A 162 9.43 -20.49 -16.13
N GLY A 163 9.75 -19.20 -15.94
CA GLY A 163 10.48 -18.73 -14.78
C GLY A 163 9.71 -18.92 -13.49
N THR A 164 10.43 -19.08 -12.39
CA THR A 164 9.88 -19.32 -11.05
C THR A 164 10.26 -18.19 -10.11
N VAL A 165 9.31 -17.77 -9.30
CA VAL A 165 9.54 -16.80 -8.23
C VAL A 165 9.02 -17.38 -6.92
N THR A 166 9.85 -17.33 -5.89
CA THR A 166 9.54 -17.84 -4.56
C THR A 166 9.47 -16.69 -3.58
N PHE A 167 8.39 -16.63 -2.83
CA PHE A 167 8.19 -15.65 -1.76
C PHE A 167 8.28 -16.36 -0.42
N ASP A 168 8.94 -15.72 0.54
CA ASP A 168 8.80 -16.08 1.94
C ASP A 168 7.72 -15.21 2.58
N VAL A 169 6.92 -15.81 3.46
CA VAL A 169 5.76 -15.14 4.08
C VAL A 169 5.72 -15.47 5.57
N ASP A 170 6.13 -14.48 6.38
CA ASP A 170 5.94 -14.51 7.82
C ASP A 170 4.49 -14.13 8.14
N ALA A 171 3.68 -15.15 8.47
CA ALA A 171 2.23 -15.05 8.52
C ALA A 171 1.67 -14.62 9.90
N GLU A 172 1.99 -13.41 10.35
CA GLU A 172 1.58 -12.89 11.67
C GLU A 172 0.12 -12.40 11.76
N PHE A 173 -0.53 -12.10 10.63
CA PHE A 173 -1.91 -11.64 10.59
C PHE A 173 -2.90 -12.81 10.62
N TRP A 174 -3.52 -13.04 11.79
CA TRP A 174 -4.38 -14.21 12.02
C TRP A 174 -5.82 -14.01 11.52
N VAL A 175 -6.15 -14.63 10.39
CA VAL A 175 -7.49 -14.56 9.79
C VAL A 175 -8.49 -15.62 10.31
N ASN A 176 -7.99 -16.67 10.96
CA ASN A 176 -8.81 -17.82 11.36
C ASN A 176 -9.87 -17.46 12.41
N LYS A 177 -9.57 -16.51 13.32
CA LYS A 177 -10.49 -16.07 14.38
C LYS A 177 -11.81 -15.51 13.82
N PHE A 178 -11.78 -14.91 12.64
CA PHE A 178 -12.95 -14.37 11.96
C PHE A 178 -13.30 -15.14 10.67
N LYS A 179 -12.80 -16.38 10.53
CA LYS A 179 -13.06 -17.25 9.37
C LYS A 179 -12.71 -16.59 8.02
N GLY A 180 -11.74 -15.68 8.02
CA GLY A 180 -11.25 -14.99 6.84
C GLY A 180 -10.29 -15.85 6.02
N LYS A 181 -9.93 -15.35 4.83
CA LYS A 181 -8.91 -15.94 3.97
C LYS A 181 -7.98 -14.85 3.47
N LYS A 182 -6.68 -15.15 3.38
CA LYS A 182 -5.66 -14.26 2.81
C LYS A 182 -4.98 -14.94 1.64
N TYR A 183 -4.60 -14.15 0.64
CA TYR A 183 -4.03 -14.63 -0.62
C TYR A 183 -2.93 -13.68 -1.09
N LEU A 184 -1.79 -14.23 -1.50
CA LEU A 184 -0.81 -13.51 -2.30
C LEU A 184 -1.20 -13.62 -3.77
N ILE A 185 -1.45 -12.48 -4.42
CA ILE A 185 -1.85 -12.42 -5.84
C ILE A 185 -0.77 -11.70 -6.63
N ILE A 186 -0.19 -12.39 -7.59
CA ILE A 186 0.77 -11.85 -8.54
C ILE A 186 0.02 -11.53 -9.84
N THR A 187 0.14 -10.29 -10.30
CA THR A 187 -0.51 -9.83 -11.54
C THR A 187 0.37 -8.81 -12.23
N THR A 188 0.31 -8.78 -13.56
CA THR A 188 0.84 -7.67 -14.35
C THR A 188 -0.23 -6.58 -14.47
N ALA A 189 0.20 -5.32 -14.44
CA ALA A 189 -0.66 -4.19 -14.72
C ALA A 189 -0.60 -3.86 -16.22
N SER A 190 -1.76 -3.68 -16.84
CA SER A 190 -1.88 -3.12 -18.19
C SER A 190 -2.34 -1.66 -18.09
N PHE A 191 -2.35 -0.93 -19.22
CA PHE A 191 -2.82 0.46 -19.27
C PHE A 191 -4.21 0.67 -18.65
N VAL A 192 -5.13 -0.28 -18.85
CA VAL A 192 -6.51 -0.25 -18.34
C VAL A 192 -6.61 -0.79 -16.89
N GLY A 193 -5.48 -1.18 -16.30
CA GLY A 193 -5.39 -1.78 -14.96
C GLY A 193 -5.12 -3.28 -15.00
N GLY A 194 -5.63 -3.99 -14.00
CA GLY A 194 -5.51 -5.45 -13.93
C GLY A 194 -6.51 -6.18 -14.85
N LYS A 195 -6.44 -7.51 -14.87
CA LYS A 195 -7.38 -8.36 -15.62
C LYS A 195 -8.83 -8.11 -15.16
N ASN A 196 -9.61 -7.42 -15.99
CA ASN A 196 -11.03 -7.17 -15.76
C ASN A 196 -11.84 -7.35 -17.05
N SER A 197 -12.55 -8.47 -17.15
CA SER A 197 -13.35 -8.76 -18.34
C SER A 197 -14.67 -7.97 -18.40
N PHE A 198 -15.15 -7.44 -17.28
CA PHE A 198 -16.44 -6.77 -17.22
C PHE A 198 -16.50 -5.57 -18.17
N LEU A 199 -15.44 -4.76 -18.19
CA LEU A 199 -15.44 -3.51 -18.96
C LEU A 199 -15.66 -3.78 -20.45
N TYR A 200 -14.88 -4.66 -21.06
CA TYR A 200 -15.02 -4.93 -22.50
C TYR A 200 -16.33 -5.67 -22.81
N ILE A 201 -16.82 -6.56 -21.93
CA ILE A 201 -18.11 -7.22 -22.11
C ILE A 201 -19.23 -6.18 -22.10
N ALA A 202 -19.20 -5.22 -21.18
CA ALA A 202 -20.19 -4.15 -21.12
C ALA A 202 -20.18 -3.31 -22.41
N TYR A 203 -18.99 -2.94 -22.92
CA TYR A 203 -18.87 -2.23 -24.19
C TYR A 203 -19.40 -3.04 -25.38
N LEU A 204 -19.12 -4.35 -25.44
CA LEU A 204 -19.64 -5.22 -26.49
C LEU A 204 -21.16 -5.33 -26.44
N VAL A 205 -21.74 -5.53 -25.25
CA VAL A 205 -23.20 -5.64 -25.09
C VAL A 205 -23.90 -4.36 -25.52
N VAL A 206 -23.46 -3.21 -25.02
CA VAL A 206 -24.05 -1.91 -25.39
C VAL A 206 -23.82 -1.60 -26.87
N GLY A 207 -22.62 -1.88 -27.39
CA GLY A 207 -22.29 -1.69 -28.81
C GLY A 207 -23.16 -2.55 -29.73
N SER A 208 -23.36 -3.83 -29.40
CA SER A 208 -24.24 -4.73 -30.16
C SER A 208 -25.70 -4.29 -30.11
N PHE A 209 -26.18 -3.81 -28.97
CA PHE A 209 -27.54 -3.27 -28.84
C PHE A 209 -27.74 -2.03 -29.73
N CYS A 210 -26.80 -1.07 -29.70
CA CYS A 210 -26.86 0.12 -30.55
C CYS A 210 -26.80 -0.23 -32.05
N LEU A 211 -25.95 -1.21 -32.43
CA LEU A 211 -25.87 -1.68 -33.81
C LEU A 211 -27.19 -2.31 -34.27
N ALA A 212 -27.81 -3.15 -33.44
CA ALA A 212 -29.09 -3.77 -33.74
C ALA A 212 -30.20 -2.72 -33.92
N ALA A 213 -30.25 -1.71 -33.04
CA ALA A 213 -31.20 -0.61 -33.16
C ALA A 213 -30.96 0.22 -34.44
N ALA A 214 -29.71 0.53 -34.77
CA ALA A 214 -29.35 1.24 -36.00
C ALA A 214 -29.77 0.47 -37.26
N LEU A 215 -29.52 -0.84 -37.29
CA LEU A 215 -29.96 -1.72 -38.38
C LEU A 215 -31.48 -1.77 -38.47
N ALA A 216 -32.19 -1.88 -37.35
CA ALA A 216 -33.66 -1.87 -37.34
C ALA A 216 -34.23 -0.57 -37.90
N PHE A 217 -33.69 0.59 -37.51
CA PHE A 217 -34.09 1.88 -38.06
C PHE A 217 -33.74 2.01 -39.55
N ALA A 218 -32.54 1.57 -39.96
CA ALA A 218 -32.13 1.59 -41.36
C ALA A 218 -33.05 0.72 -42.24
N ILE A 219 -33.39 -0.49 -41.78
CA ILE A 219 -34.34 -1.39 -42.48
C ILE A 219 -35.73 -0.75 -42.54
N LYS A 220 -36.19 -0.13 -41.45
CA LYS A 220 -37.49 0.52 -41.40
C LYS A 220 -37.59 1.69 -42.38
N ILE A 221 -36.55 2.52 -42.47
CA ILE A 221 -36.48 3.68 -43.37
C ILE A 221 -36.31 3.24 -44.83
N ALA A 222 -35.40 2.29 -45.10
CA ALA A 222 -35.03 1.93 -46.47
C ALA A 222 -36.00 0.95 -47.14
N VAL A 223 -36.64 0.05 -46.38
CA VAL A 223 -37.39 -1.08 -46.94
C VAL A 223 -38.88 -1.06 -46.56
N VAL A 224 -39.21 -0.76 -45.30
CA VAL A 224 -40.58 -0.99 -44.75
C VAL A 224 -41.43 0.29 -44.72
N GLY A 225 -41.48 0.99 -45.86
CA GLY A 225 -42.34 2.16 -46.06
C GLY A 225 -41.67 3.48 -45.66
N PRO A 226 -40.80 4.05 -46.50
CA PRO A 226 -40.21 5.37 -46.26
C PRO A 226 -41.30 6.43 -46.17
N ARG A 227 -41.45 7.05 -44.99
CA ARG A 227 -42.31 8.24 -44.85
C ARG A 227 -41.64 9.43 -45.51
N LYS A 228 -42.42 10.28 -46.18
CA LYS A 228 -41.94 11.57 -46.68
C LYS A 228 -41.57 12.46 -45.49
N LEU A 229 -40.37 13.02 -45.47
CA LEU A 229 -40.00 14.00 -44.44
C LEU A 229 -40.89 15.24 -44.58
N GLY A 230 -41.50 15.68 -43.47
CA GLY A 230 -42.29 16.92 -43.41
C GLY A 230 -43.70 16.83 -44.00
N ASP A 231 -44.31 15.65 -44.05
CA ASP A 231 -45.70 15.49 -44.52
C ASP A 231 -46.70 16.15 -43.55
N THR A 232 -47.33 17.25 -43.98
CA THR A 232 -48.29 18.02 -43.17
C THR A 232 -49.63 17.33 -42.97
N SER A 233 -49.90 16.21 -43.67
CA SER A 233 -51.12 15.41 -43.46
C SER A 233 -51.15 14.67 -42.12
N LEU A 234 -50.01 14.61 -41.42
CA LEU A 234 -49.86 14.00 -40.10
C LEU A 234 -49.81 15.05 -38.96
N LEU A 235 -50.11 16.31 -39.26
CA LEU A 235 -50.26 17.39 -38.28
C LEU A 235 -51.73 17.48 -37.87
N GLU A 236 -52.21 16.48 -37.13
CA GLU A 236 -53.43 16.59 -36.31
C GLU A 236 -53.05 16.71 -34.83
#